data_AF-A0A165NBI5-F1
#
_entry.id   AF-A0A165NBI5-F1
#
_cell.length_a   1.000
_cell.length_b   1.000
_cell.length_c   1.000
_cell.angle_alpha   90.00
_cell.angle_beta   90.00
_cell.angle_gamma   90.00
#
_symmetry.space_group_name_H-M   'P 1'
#
loop_
_entity.id
_entity.type
_entity.pdbx_description
1 polymer ?
#
loop_
_entity_poly.entity_id
_entity_poly.type
_entity_poly.pdbx_seq_one_letter_code
_entity_poly.pdbx_strand_id
1 'polypeptide(L)'
;MPAITGAVRNETLPVQPQAVQNTAKPADLQETYKERHLGDLGINVKYNPAIPERQVDSSLAAVSVHRMVNDKLGMTTNALHNVVEGGKDAVLSAKAPFLTSASPAQETADTHKSVAASPADIANLPDGSYLQTQGRWLDASTVQVPAPGNVFGASGLFASAETSLDIPLVTPISPNRDDIAAAFGVKIFDEGQTVPLKFDGNLNAVEYEFGKAYPQYRLDVANGFFIETHDFPHVFMPASEQSEIVITVGTQLEEDQFALTNFLVPHGSGILVPGNTIHADAFSSGSIIALLTHCTEADVVLMHQPDDSPLPIKIDTSERLGLAEWHV
;
A
#
# COMPACT_ATOMS: atom_id res chain seq x y z
N MET A 1 -45.01 20.50 45.41
CA MET A 1 -44.46 19.18 45.85
C MET A 1 -45.57 18.42 46.58
N PRO A 2 -45.47 17.08 46.69
CA PRO A 2 -45.74 16.01 45.70
C PRO A 2 -47.12 15.34 46.01
N ALA A 3 -47.57 14.18 45.52
CA ALA A 3 -47.18 13.17 44.50
C ALA A 3 -48.48 12.80 43.71
N ILE A 4 -48.58 12.08 42.58
CA ILE A 4 -47.92 10.90 41.97
C ILE A 4 -48.13 9.57 42.72
N THR A 5 -49.02 8.72 42.22
CA THR A 5 -48.70 7.36 41.70
C THR A 5 -49.88 6.80 40.89
N GLY A 6 -49.68 6.58 39.59
CA GLY A 6 -50.56 5.78 38.73
C GLY A 6 -49.68 4.92 37.83
N ALA A 7 -49.75 3.59 37.99
CA ALA A 7 -48.90 2.67 37.25
C ALA A 7 -49.37 2.50 35.80
N VAL A 8 -48.45 2.55 34.84
CA VAL A 8 -48.69 2.17 33.44
C VAL A 8 -47.65 1.12 33.04
N ARG A 9 -48.09 0.10 32.31
CA ARG A 9 -47.28 -1.05 31.89
C ARG A 9 -46.30 -0.62 30.78
N ASN A 10 -45.07 -1.13 30.84
CA ASN A 10 -44.18 -1.11 29.69
C ASN A 10 -44.65 -2.14 28.66
N GLU A 11 -45.13 -1.68 27.52
CA GLU A 11 -45.14 -2.47 26.28
C GLU A 11 -44.02 -1.95 25.39
N THR A 12 -43.00 -2.77 25.19
CA THR A 12 -41.87 -2.47 24.31
C THR A 12 -42.29 -2.53 22.86
N LEU A 13 -42.37 -1.36 22.20
CA LEU A 13 -42.46 -1.26 20.75
C LEU A 13 -41.12 -1.66 20.11
N PRO A 14 -41.11 -2.42 19.00
CA PRO A 14 -39.88 -2.73 18.29
C PRO A 14 -39.34 -1.48 17.60
N VAL A 15 -38.14 -1.05 18.00
CA VAL A 15 -37.41 0.03 17.32
C VAL A 15 -36.96 -0.49 15.95
N GLN A 16 -37.64 -0.04 14.89
CA GLN A 16 -37.12 -0.18 13.54
C GLN A 16 -35.81 0.62 13.43
N PRO A 17 -34.73 0.06 12.82
CA PRO A 17 -33.52 0.82 12.59
C PRO A 17 -33.85 2.00 11.67
N GLN A 18 -33.69 3.22 12.18
CA GLN A 18 -33.74 4.41 11.35
C GLN A 18 -32.62 4.31 10.31
N ALA A 19 -32.97 4.48 9.03
CA ALA A 19 -31.99 4.55 7.98
C ALA A 19 -31.04 5.71 8.28
N VAL A 20 -29.75 5.39 8.43
CA VAL A 20 -28.70 6.41 8.53
C VAL A 20 -28.74 7.19 7.22
N GLN A 21 -29.19 8.44 7.30
CA GLN A 21 -29.16 9.34 6.16
C GLN A 21 -27.70 9.51 5.75
N ASN A 22 -27.36 9.10 4.52
CA ASN A 22 -26.07 9.40 3.93
C ASN A 22 -25.86 10.92 3.98
N THR A 23 -24.98 11.39 4.86
CA THR A 23 -24.43 12.74 4.74
C THR A 23 -23.70 12.79 3.41
N ALA A 24 -24.14 13.68 2.54
CA ALA A 24 -23.66 13.74 1.16
C ALA A 24 -22.14 13.85 1.11
N LYS A 25 -21.49 13.06 0.24
CA LYS A 25 -20.10 13.34 -0.16
C LYS A 25 -20.02 14.78 -0.67
N PRO A 26 -18.88 15.48 -0.50
CA PRO A 26 -18.65 16.79 -1.10
C PRO A 26 -18.98 16.78 -2.59
N ALA A 27 -19.59 17.86 -3.09
CA ALA A 27 -20.30 17.89 -4.36
C ALA A 27 -19.40 18.08 -5.61
N ASP A 28 -18.21 17.47 -5.61
CA ASP A 28 -17.32 17.43 -6.77
C ASP A 28 -17.19 16.00 -7.32
N LEU A 29 -17.15 15.89 -8.65
CA LEU A 29 -16.97 14.67 -9.44
C LEU A 29 -18.13 13.63 -9.39
N GLN A 30 -19.31 14.02 -9.91
CA GLN A 30 -20.15 13.04 -10.62
C GLN A 30 -19.53 12.69 -11.98
N GLU A 31 -18.41 11.96 -11.95
CA GLU A 31 -17.84 11.38 -13.16
C GLU A 31 -18.66 10.17 -13.62
N THR A 32 -19.14 10.23 -14.86
CA THR A 32 -20.06 9.24 -15.45
C THR A 32 -19.32 8.01 -15.97
N TYR A 33 -18.69 7.25 -15.08
CA TYR A 33 -18.03 5.99 -15.45
C TYR A 33 -19.03 4.95 -16.00
N LYS A 34 -18.55 4.12 -16.94
CA LYS A 34 -19.18 2.83 -17.29
C LYS A 34 -18.53 1.72 -16.46
N GLU A 35 -19.28 0.65 -16.20
CA GLU A 35 -18.82 -0.53 -15.47
C GLU A 35 -18.98 -1.81 -16.33
N ARG A 36 -18.03 -2.75 -16.23
CA ARG A 36 -18.06 -4.05 -16.91
C ARG A 36 -17.61 -5.16 -15.96
N HIS A 37 -18.43 -6.20 -15.80
CA HIS A 37 -18.02 -7.41 -15.08
C HIS A 37 -17.15 -8.31 -15.97
N LEU A 38 -16.00 -8.74 -15.44
CA LEU A 38 -15.08 -9.71 -16.04
C LEU A 38 -15.27 -11.04 -15.30
N GLY A 39 -16.28 -11.81 -15.74
CA GLY A 39 -16.78 -13.00 -15.04
C GLY A 39 -15.73 -14.09 -14.79
N ASP A 40 -14.79 -14.27 -15.72
CA ASP A 40 -13.72 -15.28 -15.60
C ASP A 40 -12.70 -14.96 -14.49
N LEU A 41 -12.66 -13.69 -14.03
CA LEU A 41 -11.81 -13.21 -12.94
C LEU A 41 -12.59 -12.82 -11.67
N GLY A 42 -13.92 -12.73 -11.75
CA GLY A 42 -14.78 -12.27 -10.64
C GLY A 42 -14.71 -10.76 -10.36
N ILE A 43 -14.20 -9.96 -11.30
CA ILE A 43 -13.84 -8.54 -11.10
C ILE A 43 -14.84 -7.61 -11.81
N ASN A 44 -15.12 -6.42 -11.25
CA ASN A 44 -15.81 -5.33 -11.98
C ASN A 44 -14.80 -4.26 -12.35
N VAL A 45 -14.79 -3.79 -13.61
CA VAL A 45 -13.90 -2.70 -14.03
C VAL A 45 -14.69 -1.46 -14.42
N LYS A 46 -14.27 -0.31 -13.88
CA LYS A 46 -14.81 1.02 -14.20
C LYS A 46 -13.91 1.72 -15.21
N TYR A 47 -14.51 2.42 -16.17
CA TYR A 47 -13.77 3.13 -17.22
C TYR A 47 -14.51 4.37 -17.72
N ASN A 48 -13.76 5.34 -18.23
CA ASN A 48 -14.30 6.57 -18.82
C ASN A 48 -15.03 6.29 -20.16
N PRO A 49 -16.28 6.74 -20.37
CA PRO A 49 -17.04 6.49 -21.61
C PRO A 49 -16.42 7.07 -22.89
N ALA A 50 -15.50 8.02 -22.77
CA ALA A 50 -14.81 8.62 -23.91
C ALA A 50 -13.73 7.70 -24.52
N ILE A 51 -13.32 6.64 -23.80
CA ILE A 51 -12.35 5.66 -24.30
C ILE A 51 -13.08 4.67 -25.23
N PRO A 52 -12.65 4.50 -26.50
CA PRO A 52 -13.25 3.52 -27.41
C PRO A 52 -13.12 2.09 -26.88
N GLU A 53 -14.18 1.28 -26.90
CA GLU A 53 -14.21 -0.07 -26.28
C GLU A 53 -13.07 -1.01 -26.73
N ARG A 54 -12.61 -0.89 -27.98
CA ARG A 54 -11.42 -1.64 -28.49
C ARG A 54 -10.07 -1.20 -27.89
N GLN A 55 -10.00 0.03 -27.38
CA GLN A 55 -8.86 0.54 -26.59
C GLN A 55 -9.07 0.26 -25.11
N VAL A 56 -10.34 0.15 -24.65
CA VAL A 56 -10.66 -0.32 -23.30
C VAL A 56 -9.97 -1.66 -23.06
N ASP A 57 -10.06 -2.68 -23.92
CA ASP A 57 -9.32 -3.95 -23.71
C ASP A 57 -7.77 -3.80 -23.61
N SER A 58 -7.15 -2.76 -24.19
CA SER A 58 -5.72 -2.46 -24.03
C SER A 58 -5.38 -1.52 -22.85
N SER A 59 -6.34 -0.74 -22.37
CA SER A 59 -6.21 0.12 -21.17
C SER A 59 -6.83 -0.52 -19.91
N LEU A 60 -7.52 -1.66 -20.07
CA LEU A 60 -8.09 -2.52 -19.01
C LEU A 60 -7.01 -3.28 -18.23
N ALA A 61 -5.74 -3.11 -18.59
CA ALA A 61 -4.62 -3.39 -17.70
C ALA A 61 -4.75 -2.63 -16.35
N ALA A 62 -5.52 -1.54 -16.31
CA ALA A 62 -5.96 -0.91 -15.06
C ALA A 62 -7.20 -1.63 -14.49
N VAL A 63 -6.94 -2.66 -13.69
CA VAL A 63 -7.96 -3.54 -13.11
C VAL A 63 -8.58 -2.93 -11.85
N SER A 64 -9.91 -2.80 -11.78
CA SER A 64 -10.59 -2.49 -10.51
C SER A 64 -10.82 -3.74 -9.66
N VAL A 65 -9.77 -4.27 -9.05
CA VAL A 65 -9.88 -5.45 -8.18
C VAL A 65 -10.71 -5.10 -6.94
N HIS A 66 -11.90 -5.69 -6.78
CA HIS A 66 -12.71 -5.58 -5.58
C HIS A 66 -12.53 -6.82 -4.70
N ARG A 67 -12.05 -6.63 -3.48
CA ARG A 67 -11.78 -7.67 -2.49
C ARG A 67 -12.72 -7.51 -1.30
N MET A 68 -13.53 -8.52 -1.05
CA MET A 68 -14.58 -8.50 -0.02
C MET A 68 -14.30 -9.55 1.05
N VAL A 69 -14.71 -9.26 2.29
CA VAL A 69 -14.74 -10.24 3.38
C VAL A 69 -16.02 -10.02 4.20
N ASN A 70 -16.84 -11.07 4.35
CA ASN A 70 -18.14 -11.02 5.04
C ASN A 70 -19.02 -9.83 4.58
N ASP A 71 -19.18 -9.67 3.26
CA ASP A 71 -19.90 -8.60 2.56
C ASP A 71 -19.40 -7.16 2.83
N LYS A 72 -18.23 -7.01 3.46
CA LYS A 72 -17.56 -5.72 3.68
C LYS A 72 -16.40 -5.53 2.72
N LEU A 73 -16.16 -4.28 2.33
CA LEU A 73 -15.00 -3.92 1.53
C LEU A 73 -13.71 -4.17 2.32
N GLY A 74 -12.89 -5.09 1.80
CA GLY A 74 -11.48 -5.23 2.15
C GLY A 74 -10.66 -4.21 1.38
N MET A 75 -10.62 -4.30 0.05
CA MET A 75 -9.83 -3.40 -0.79
C MET A 75 -10.46 -3.23 -2.17
N THR A 76 -10.41 -2.02 -2.72
CA THR A 76 -10.74 -1.72 -4.12
C THR A 76 -9.50 -1.14 -4.79
N THR A 77 -9.22 -1.52 -6.04
CA THR A 77 -8.37 -0.73 -6.94
C THR A 77 -9.24 0.08 -7.90
N ASN A 78 -8.83 1.28 -8.29
CA ASN A 78 -9.48 2.11 -9.31
C ASN A 78 -8.43 2.61 -10.31
N ALA A 79 -8.74 2.53 -11.60
CA ALA A 79 -7.92 3.13 -12.65
C ALA A 79 -8.00 4.67 -12.58
N LEU A 80 -6.87 5.38 -12.43
CA LEU A 80 -6.85 6.85 -12.50
C LEU A 80 -6.50 7.38 -13.90
N HIS A 81 -6.21 6.48 -14.85
CA HIS A 81 -6.01 6.74 -16.28
C HIS A 81 -4.87 7.72 -16.66
N ASN A 82 -4.06 8.19 -15.72
CA ASN A 82 -2.82 8.93 -15.99
C ASN A 82 -1.68 7.96 -16.32
N VAL A 83 -0.89 8.28 -17.33
CA VAL A 83 0.26 7.49 -17.78
C VAL A 83 1.53 8.35 -17.82
N VAL A 84 2.63 7.82 -17.28
CA VAL A 84 4.00 8.33 -17.54
C VAL A 84 4.63 7.46 -18.62
N GLU A 85 5.12 8.12 -19.66
CA GLU A 85 5.85 7.49 -20.77
C GLU A 85 7.20 6.94 -20.29
N GLY A 86 7.66 5.88 -20.96
CA GLY A 86 8.97 5.29 -20.71
C GLY A 86 10.13 6.30 -20.76
N GLY A 87 11.09 6.15 -19.84
CA GLY A 87 12.31 6.95 -19.75
C GLY A 87 12.13 8.36 -19.17
N LYS A 88 10.96 8.71 -18.62
CA LYS A 88 10.69 10.04 -18.03
C LYS A 88 10.82 10.06 -16.50
N ASP A 89 11.27 11.19 -15.97
CA ASP A 89 10.97 11.59 -14.58
C ASP A 89 9.50 12.04 -14.52
N ALA A 90 8.87 12.04 -13.34
CA ALA A 90 7.46 12.40 -13.16
C ALA A 90 7.22 13.35 -11.99
N VAL A 91 6.09 14.05 -12.00
CA VAL A 91 5.61 14.89 -10.91
C VAL A 91 4.27 14.34 -10.41
N LEU A 92 4.17 14.19 -9.09
CA LEU A 92 3.00 13.66 -8.38
C LEU A 92 2.14 14.77 -7.79
N SER A 93 0.85 14.47 -7.66
CA SER A 93 -0.17 15.35 -7.09
C SER A 93 -1.22 14.50 -6.37
N ALA A 94 -1.71 14.95 -5.21
CA ALA A 94 -2.86 14.35 -4.54
C ALA A 94 -4.19 14.64 -5.28
N LYS A 95 -4.14 15.41 -6.38
CA LYS A 95 -5.28 15.84 -7.19
C LYS A 95 -5.06 15.52 -8.66
N ALA A 96 -6.13 15.21 -9.39
CA ALA A 96 -6.08 15.04 -10.83
C ALA A 96 -5.51 16.30 -11.55
N PRO A 97 -4.54 16.18 -12.46
CA PRO A 97 -3.83 14.95 -12.85
C PRO A 97 -2.85 14.47 -11.76
N PHE A 98 -3.11 13.29 -11.18
CA PHE A 98 -2.33 12.75 -10.06
C PHE A 98 -0.86 12.47 -10.39
N LEU A 99 -0.59 12.30 -11.68
CA LEU A 99 0.72 11.96 -12.21
C LEU A 99 0.92 12.65 -13.57
N THR A 100 2.05 13.29 -13.75
CA THR A 100 2.45 13.95 -15.03
C THR A 100 3.93 13.70 -15.31
N SER A 101 4.32 13.68 -16.59
CA SER A 101 5.76 13.67 -16.96
C SER A 101 6.42 15.00 -16.60
N ALA A 102 7.61 14.96 -16.01
CA ALA A 102 8.38 16.16 -15.67
C ALA A 102 8.83 16.93 -16.93
N SER A 103 8.95 18.26 -16.81
CA SER A 103 9.30 19.16 -17.90
C SER A 103 10.25 20.27 -17.42
N PRO A 104 11.48 20.37 -17.96
CA PRO A 104 12.04 19.58 -19.07
C PRO A 104 12.24 18.10 -18.73
N ALA A 105 12.28 17.26 -19.76
CA ALA A 105 12.41 15.81 -19.60
C ALA A 105 13.86 15.39 -19.27
N GLN A 106 14.34 15.77 -18.07
CA GLN A 106 15.45 15.23 -17.27
C GLN A 106 15.85 16.29 -16.24
N GLU A 107 15.63 16.04 -14.94
CA GLU A 107 16.08 16.95 -13.86
C GLU A 107 16.95 16.24 -12.81
N THR A 108 16.95 14.92 -12.78
CA THR A 108 17.56 14.10 -11.71
C THR A 108 18.60 13.13 -12.23
N ALA A 109 19.60 12.79 -11.40
CA ALA A 109 20.60 11.76 -11.70
C ALA A 109 20.14 10.33 -11.35
N ASP A 110 19.26 10.20 -10.35
CA ASP A 110 18.68 8.94 -9.85
C ASP A 110 17.84 8.20 -10.92
N THR A 111 17.47 6.94 -10.66
CA THR A 111 16.64 6.09 -11.53
C THR A 111 15.68 5.19 -10.73
N HIS A 112 14.72 4.56 -11.42
CA HIS A 112 13.81 3.57 -10.82
C HIS A 112 14.49 2.34 -10.18
N LYS A 113 15.78 2.08 -10.39
CA LYS A 113 16.51 0.97 -9.72
C LYS A 113 17.56 1.46 -8.72
N SER A 114 17.77 2.77 -8.62
CA SER A 114 18.81 3.36 -7.76
C SER A 114 18.49 4.83 -7.50
N VAL A 115 18.18 5.12 -6.24
CA VAL A 115 18.09 6.47 -5.68
C VAL A 115 19.21 6.64 -4.67
N ALA A 116 19.79 7.85 -4.61
CA ALA A 116 20.99 8.21 -3.87
C ALA A 116 22.31 7.69 -4.50
N ALA A 117 23.30 8.59 -4.59
CA ALA A 117 24.62 8.33 -5.16
C ALA A 117 25.55 7.49 -4.24
N SER A 118 25.20 7.39 -2.96
CA SER A 118 25.85 6.55 -1.95
C SER A 118 24.77 6.16 -0.93
N PRO A 119 24.29 4.89 -0.90
CA PRO A 119 23.38 4.46 0.15
C PRO A 119 24.10 4.53 1.51
N ALA A 120 23.36 4.89 2.55
CA ALA A 120 23.86 4.76 3.91
C ALA A 120 24.01 3.27 4.26
N ASP A 121 25.06 2.89 4.98
CA ASP A 121 25.25 1.51 5.39
C ASP A 121 24.31 1.19 6.56
N ILE A 122 23.40 0.23 6.38
CA ILE A 122 22.43 -0.23 7.38
C ILE A 122 23.11 -0.58 8.71
N ALA A 123 24.33 -1.13 8.67
CA ALA A 123 25.09 -1.48 9.87
C ALA A 123 25.50 -0.27 10.75
N ASN A 124 25.35 0.96 10.24
CA ASN A 124 25.59 2.20 10.98
C ASN A 124 24.31 2.94 11.40
N LEU A 125 23.12 2.41 11.09
CA LEU A 125 21.86 2.98 11.59
C LEU A 125 21.72 2.73 13.10
N PRO A 126 21.11 3.66 13.87
CA PRO A 126 20.86 3.45 15.30
C PRO A 126 19.93 2.26 15.59
N ASP A 127 20.13 1.62 16.74
CA ASP A 127 19.25 0.57 17.28
C ASP A 127 17.77 0.99 17.19
N GLY A 128 16.91 0.07 16.72
CA GLY A 128 15.48 0.33 16.52
C GLY A 128 15.11 0.99 15.19
N SER A 129 16.07 1.39 14.34
CA SER A 129 15.77 1.90 12.99
C SER A 129 15.17 0.85 12.05
N TYR A 130 15.46 -0.43 12.30
CA TYR A 130 14.98 -1.59 11.55
C TYR A 130 14.93 -2.84 12.44
N LEU A 131 14.13 -3.82 12.03
CA LEU A 131 14.15 -5.19 12.55
C LEU A 131 15.14 -6.02 11.72
N GLN A 132 16.10 -6.66 12.37
CA GLN A 132 16.88 -7.74 11.78
C GLN A 132 16.18 -9.08 12.07
N THR A 133 15.85 -9.85 11.04
CA THR A 133 15.16 -11.14 11.16
C THR A 133 15.84 -12.25 10.36
N GLN A 134 15.62 -13.49 10.78
CA GLN A 134 16.07 -14.71 10.11
C GLN A 134 14.87 -15.37 9.42
N GLY A 135 15.03 -15.78 8.17
CA GLY A 135 14.01 -16.49 7.43
C GLY A 135 14.45 -16.87 6.02
N ARG A 136 13.96 -18.00 5.53
CA ARG A 136 14.34 -18.55 4.23
C ARG A 136 13.38 -18.09 3.16
N TRP A 137 13.88 -17.36 2.16
CA TRP A 137 13.08 -16.98 0.99
C TRP A 137 13.03 -18.16 0.02
N LEU A 138 11.85 -18.78 -0.11
CA LEU A 138 11.60 -19.90 -1.01
C LEU A 138 10.61 -19.43 -2.09
N ASP A 139 11.11 -19.20 -3.30
CA ASP A 139 10.29 -18.69 -4.42
C ASP A 139 9.13 -19.63 -4.82
N ALA A 140 8.23 -19.12 -5.65
CA ALA A 140 7.07 -19.87 -6.18
C ALA A 140 7.44 -21.06 -7.10
N SER A 141 8.71 -21.23 -7.47
CA SER A 141 9.23 -22.39 -8.19
C SER A 141 9.67 -23.52 -7.23
N THR A 142 10.01 -23.15 -5.99
CA THR A 142 10.50 -24.01 -4.92
C THR A 142 9.35 -24.51 -4.02
N VAL A 143 8.46 -23.61 -3.60
CA VAL A 143 7.27 -23.90 -2.78
C VAL A 143 6.11 -23.06 -3.32
N GLN A 144 4.90 -23.62 -3.42
CA GLN A 144 3.71 -22.85 -3.80
C GLN A 144 2.75 -22.76 -2.63
N VAL A 145 2.60 -21.55 -2.09
CA VAL A 145 1.63 -21.23 -1.05
C VAL A 145 0.42 -20.55 -1.69
N PRO A 146 -0.82 -21.03 -1.45
CA PRO A 146 -2.02 -20.36 -1.95
C PRO A 146 -2.15 -18.96 -1.35
N ALA A 147 -2.14 -17.94 -2.21
CA ALA A 147 -2.39 -16.56 -1.83
C ALA A 147 -3.53 -15.98 -2.70
N PRO A 148 -4.80 -16.11 -2.31
CA PRO A 148 -5.94 -15.54 -3.06
C PRO A 148 -5.88 -14.00 -3.19
N GLY A 149 -4.96 -13.35 -2.47
CA GLY A 149 -4.67 -11.93 -2.59
C GLY A 149 -3.50 -11.56 -3.50
N ASN A 150 -2.76 -12.50 -4.08
CA ASN A 150 -1.68 -12.19 -5.02
C ASN A 150 -2.25 -11.97 -6.44
N VAL A 151 -1.87 -10.86 -7.09
CA VAL A 151 -2.25 -10.53 -8.49
C VAL A 151 -1.19 -10.92 -9.52
N PHE A 152 0.04 -11.23 -9.07
CA PHE A 152 1.16 -11.70 -9.88
C PHE A 152 1.13 -13.23 -10.11
N GLY A 153 0.19 -13.94 -9.46
CA GLY A 153 -0.10 -15.35 -9.70
C GLY A 153 0.35 -16.26 -8.56
N ALA A 154 1.44 -17.01 -8.78
CA ALA A 154 1.95 -17.95 -7.78
C ALA A 154 2.73 -17.21 -6.68
N SER A 155 2.72 -17.77 -5.46
CA SER A 155 3.45 -17.21 -4.31
C SER A 155 4.32 -18.27 -3.66
N GLY A 156 5.52 -17.86 -3.25
CA GLY A 156 6.44 -18.64 -2.44
C GLY A 156 6.18 -18.50 -0.94
N LEU A 157 7.18 -18.89 -0.16
CA LEU A 157 7.16 -18.90 1.29
C LEU A 157 8.40 -18.20 1.86
N PHE A 158 8.20 -17.23 2.75
CA PHE A 158 9.22 -16.74 3.66
C PHE A 158 9.11 -17.54 4.95
N ALA A 159 9.92 -18.59 5.07
CA ALA A 159 9.89 -19.49 6.21
C ALA A 159 10.73 -18.93 7.35
N SER A 160 10.09 -18.35 8.37
CA SER A 160 10.76 -17.88 9.58
C SER A 160 10.55 -18.84 10.76
N ALA A 161 11.51 -18.87 11.68
CA ALA A 161 11.37 -19.55 12.96
C ALA A 161 10.71 -18.66 14.05
N GLU A 162 10.55 -17.37 13.77
CA GLU A 162 9.91 -16.41 14.68
C GLU A 162 8.41 -16.68 14.83
N THR A 163 7.85 -16.33 16.00
CA THR A 163 6.40 -16.44 16.27
C THR A 163 5.65 -15.11 16.12
N SER A 164 6.37 -14.01 15.96
CA SER A 164 5.85 -12.71 15.52
C SER A 164 7.01 -11.79 15.14
N LEU A 165 6.80 -10.85 14.22
CA LEU A 165 7.77 -9.79 13.92
C LEU A 165 7.24 -8.44 14.39
N ASP A 166 8.04 -7.71 15.16
CA ASP A 166 7.80 -6.34 15.59
C ASP A 166 8.67 -5.41 14.72
N ILE A 167 8.10 -4.86 13.64
CA ILE A 167 8.83 -4.05 12.64
C ILE A 167 8.69 -2.56 13.01
N PRO A 168 9.80 -1.82 13.23
CA PRO A 168 9.77 -0.39 13.56
C PRO A 168 9.02 0.49 12.56
N LEU A 169 8.46 1.61 13.04
CA LEU A 169 7.80 2.62 12.22
C LEU A 169 8.59 3.94 12.19
N VAL A 170 9.26 4.18 11.07
CA VAL A 170 9.82 5.48 10.72
C VAL A 170 8.70 6.45 10.38
N THR A 171 8.68 7.60 11.06
CA THR A 171 7.67 8.65 10.92
C THR A 171 8.29 9.95 10.39
N PRO A 172 7.48 10.95 9.99
CA PRO A 172 7.98 12.28 9.59
C PRO A 172 8.78 13.03 10.67
N ILE A 173 8.71 12.60 11.94
CA ILE A 173 9.43 13.21 13.07
C ILE A 173 10.58 12.34 13.60
N SER A 174 10.83 11.18 12.99
CA SER A 174 11.91 10.26 13.39
C SER A 174 13.27 10.88 13.02
N PRO A 175 14.24 10.96 13.95
CA PRO A 175 15.41 11.84 13.82
C PRO A 175 16.38 11.46 12.69
N ASN A 176 16.35 10.19 12.24
CA ASN A 176 17.23 9.68 11.19
C ASN A 176 16.44 9.23 9.94
N ARG A 177 15.21 9.73 9.74
CA ARG A 177 14.28 9.30 8.67
C ARG A 177 14.96 9.21 7.30
N ASP A 178 15.74 10.23 6.95
CA ASP A 178 16.37 10.34 5.63
C ASP A 178 17.58 9.40 5.48
N ASP A 179 18.34 9.17 6.56
CA ASP A 179 19.44 8.19 6.58
C ASP A 179 18.89 6.75 6.47
N ILE A 180 17.80 6.44 7.17
CA ILE A 180 17.12 5.14 7.07
C ILE A 180 16.55 4.97 5.65
N ALA A 181 15.93 6.00 5.08
CA ALA A 181 15.43 5.95 3.70
C ALA A 181 16.57 5.68 2.71
N ALA A 182 17.70 6.39 2.82
CA ALA A 182 18.88 6.19 2.00
C ALA A 182 19.51 4.79 2.17
N ALA A 183 19.47 4.23 3.38
CA ALA A 183 20.02 2.90 3.67
C ALA A 183 19.17 1.75 3.08
N PHE A 184 17.85 1.91 3.09
CA PHE A 184 16.91 1.00 2.41
C PHE A 184 16.76 1.31 0.91
N GLY A 185 17.50 2.30 0.38
CA GLY A 185 17.45 2.69 -1.02
C GLY A 185 16.07 3.20 -1.46
N VAL A 186 15.30 3.83 -0.58
CA VAL A 186 14.01 4.47 -0.91
C VAL A 186 14.13 5.98 -0.80
N LYS A 187 13.21 6.71 -1.44
CA LYS A 187 13.26 8.17 -1.43
C LYS A 187 11.89 8.76 -1.19
N ILE A 188 11.82 9.73 -0.27
CA ILE A 188 10.61 10.45 0.09
C ILE A 188 10.63 11.80 -0.62
N PHE A 189 9.46 12.26 -1.07
CA PHE A 189 9.28 13.49 -1.82
C PHE A 189 8.08 14.27 -1.29
N ASP A 190 8.12 15.59 -1.40
CA ASP A 190 6.94 16.43 -1.21
C ASP A 190 6.07 16.45 -2.49
N GLU A 191 4.78 16.74 -2.33
CA GLU A 191 3.86 16.96 -3.45
C GLU A 191 4.42 18.01 -4.43
N GLY A 192 4.35 17.72 -5.73
CA GLY A 192 4.89 18.59 -6.79
C GLY A 192 6.41 18.49 -7.03
N GLN A 193 7.16 17.69 -6.27
CA GLN A 193 8.57 17.41 -6.58
C GLN A 193 8.73 16.40 -7.73
N THR A 194 9.86 16.51 -8.45
CA THR A 194 10.24 15.60 -9.53
C THR A 194 10.79 14.28 -8.97
N VAL A 195 10.13 13.19 -9.33
CA VAL A 195 10.44 11.81 -8.95
C VAL A 195 11.23 11.11 -10.08
N PRO A 196 12.38 10.49 -9.76
CA PRO A 196 13.35 9.98 -10.74
C PRO A 196 12.97 8.58 -11.24
N LEU A 197 11.87 8.48 -11.98
CA LEU A 197 11.41 7.19 -12.51
C LEU A 197 12.35 6.67 -13.60
N LYS A 198 12.32 7.21 -14.82
CA LYS A 198 13.11 6.69 -15.96
C LYS A 198 12.95 5.16 -16.13
N PHE A 199 11.76 4.63 -15.87
CA PHE A 199 11.41 3.24 -16.14
C PHE A 199 11.15 3.11 -17.64
N ASP A 200 11.65 2.07 -18.30
CA ASP A 200 11.55 1.96 -19.78
C ASP A 200 10.13 1.62 -20.26
N GLY A 201 9.30 1.05 -19.39
CA GLY A 201 7.87 0.82 -19.65
C GLY A 201 6.98 1.99 -19.25
N ASN A 202 5.68 1.86 -19.51
CA ASN A 202 4.69 2.84 -19.08
C ASN A 202 4.25 2.58 -17.63
N LEU A 203 4.12 3.64 -16.83
CA LEU A 203 3.55 3.57 -15.48
C LEU A 203 2.18 4.25 -15.46
N ASN A 204 1.20 3.56 -14.90
CA ASN A 204 -0.19 3.99 -14.76
C ASN A 204 -0.44 4.39 -13.30
N ALA A 205 -1.12 5.51 -13.08
CA ALA A 205 -1.65 5.82 -11.75
C ALA A 205 -2.92 4.98 -11.49
N VAL A 206 -2.99 4.37 -10.31
CA VAL A 206 -4.19 3.75 -9.75
C VAL A 206 -4.45 4.30 -8.35
N GLU A 207 -5.69 4.21 -7.89
CA GLU A 207 -6.05 4.39 -6.48
C GLU A 207 -6.30 3.02 -5.86
N TYR A 208 -5.78 2.77 -4.65
CA TYR A 208 -6.25 1.70 -3.78
C TYR A 208 -7.09 2.31 -2.65
N GLU A 209 -8.34 1.87 -2.51
CA GLU A 209 -9.20 2.16 -1.35
C GLU A 209 -9.16 0.95 -0.40
N PHE A 210 -8.44 1.10 0.72
CA PHE A 210 -8.41 0.12 1.81
C PHE A 210 -9.59 0.33 2.75
N GLY A 211 -10.57 -0.57 2.66
CA GLY A 211 -11.74 -0.56 3.52
C GLY A 211 -11.43 -1.03 4.95
N LYS A 212 -12.34 -0.73 5.89
CA LYS A 212 -12.18 -1.10 7.31
C LYS A 212 -12.05 -2.60 7.58
N ALA A 213 -12.40 -3.45 6.61
CA ALA A 213 -12.25 -4.89 6.71
C ALA A 213 -10.92 -5.41 6.10
N TYR A 214 -10.04 -4.54 5.59
CA TYR A 214 -8.77 -4.94 5.00
C TYR A 214 -7.89 -5.80 5.93
N PRO A 215 -7.70 -5.47 7.23
CA PRO A 215 -6.91 -6.32 8.12
C PRO A 215 -7.51 -7.72 8.30
N GLN A 216 -8.84 -7.83 8.25
CA GLN A 216 -9.51 -9.13 8.29
C GLN A 216 -9.37 -9.87 6.96
N TYR A 217 -9.56 -9.19 5.82
CA TYR A 217 -9.35 -9.79 4.50
C TYR A 217 -7.92 -10.33 4.34
N ARG A 218 -6.92 -9.59 4.81
CA ARG A 218 -5.51 -9.99 4.78
C ARG A 218 -5.27 -11.32 5.50
N LEU A 219 -5.79 -11.47 6.71
CA LEU A 219 -5.61 -12.68 7.52
C LEU A 219 -6.52 -13.84 7.07
N ASP A 220 -7.82 -13.59 6.88
CA ASP A 220 -8.84 -14.61 6.66
C ASP A 220 -8.92 -15.08 5.19
N VAL A 221 -8.44 -14.28 4.22
CA VAL A 221 -8.65 -14.52 2.78
C VAL A 221 -7.36 -14.43 1.96
N ALA A 222 -6.49 -13.45 2.22
CA ALA A 222 -5.21 -13.32 1.50
C ALA A 222 -4.12 -14.29 2.00
N ASN A 223 -4.43 -15.08 3.03
CA ASN A 223 -3.53 -16.04 3.69
C ASN A 223 -2.34 -15.38 4.42
N GLY A 224 -2.53 -14.17 4.96
CA GLY A 224 -1.55 -13.51 5.82
C GLY A 224 -0.89 -12.28 5.21
N PHE A 225 0.32 -12.00 5.69
CA PHE A 225 1.15 -10.90 5.21
C PHE A 225 2.16 -11.44 4.19
N PHE A 226 2.32 -10.72 3.09
CA PHE A 226 3.29 -11.02 2.04
C PHE A 226 4.27 -9.88 1.88
N ILE A 227 5.45 -10.22 1.37
CA ILE A 227 6.45 -9.27 0.87
C ILE A 227 6.79 -9.66 -0.56
N GLU A 228 7.12 -8.66 -1.38
CA GLU A 228 7.37 -8.86 -2.81
C GLU A 228 8.57 -8.05 -3.32
N THR A 229 9.12 -8.50 -4.43
CA THR A 229 10.19 -7.81 -5.17
C THR A 229 10.04 -8.05 -6.67
N HIS A 230 10.26 -7.00 -7.45
CA HIS A 230 10.11 -6.98 -8.91
C HIS A 230 10.88 -5.80 -9.51
N ASP A 231 11.17 -5.85 -10.81
CA ASP A 231 12.15 -4.95 -11.40
C ASP A 231 11.65 -3.51 -11.72
N PHE A 232 10.33 -3.30 -11.71
CA PHE A 232 9.68 -2.00 -11.89
C PHE A 232 9.54 -1.24 -10.55
N PRO A 233 9.50 0.11 -10.56
CA PRO A 233 9.34 0.90 -9.34
C PRO A 233 7.87 0.96 -8.89
N HIS A 234 7.67 1.16 -7.59
CA HIS A 234 6.45 1.76 -7.09
C HIS A 234 6.66 3.19 -6.62
N VAL A 235 5.59 3.96 -6.74
CA VAL A 235 5.46 5.24 -6.08
C VAL A 235 4.12 5.26 -5.38
N PHE A 236 4.11 5.60 -4.09
CA PHE A 236 2.88 5.68 -3.29
C PHE A 236 2.70 7.09 -2.71
N MET A 237 1.48 7.62 -2.74
CA MET A 237 1.11 8.93 -2.18
C MET A 237 -0.32 8.88 -1.59
N PRO A 238 -0.61 9.42 -0.38
CA PRO A 238 -1.97 9.38 0.16
C PRO A 238 -2.88 10.33 -0.61
N ALA A 239 -4.10 9.91 -0.95
CA ALA A 239 -5.05 10.74 -1.70
C ALA A 239 -5.76 11.80 -0.82
N SER A 240 -5.64 11.70 0.50
CA SER A 240 -6.21 12.66 1.45
C SER A 240 -5.54 12.61 2.83
N GLU A 241 -5.75 13.63 3.65
CA GLU A 241 -5.32 13.68 5.07
C GLU A 241 -5.90 12.56 5.95
N GLN A 242 -6.95 11.87 5.48
CA GLN A 242 -7.60 10.75 6.18
C GLN A 242 -7.03 9.39 5.77
N SER A 243 -6.04 9.38 4.88
CA SER A 243 -5.41 8.17 4.34
C SER A 243 -3.97 8.11 4.82
N GLU A 244 -3.56 6.94 5.29
CA GLU A 244 -2.22 6.70 5.80
C GLU A 244 -1.57 5.61 4.95
N ILE A 245 -0.42 5.91 4.36
CA ILE A 245 0.43 4.89 3.75
C ILE A 245 1.40 4.39 4.81
N VAL A 246 1.47 3.07 4.95
CA VAL A 246 2.53 2.39 5.69
C VAL A 246 3.14 1.35 4.75
N ILE A 247 4.30 1.68 4.18
CA ILE A 247 5.08 0.74 3.36
C ILE A 247 6.11 0.06 4.24
N THR A 248 6.03 -1.26 4.35
CA THR A 248 7.16 -2.08 4.81
C THR A 248 8.18 -2.11 3.67
N VAL A 249 9.44 -1.81 3.97
CA VAL A 249 10.56 -1.96 3.04
C VAL A 249 11.62 -2.86 3.67
N GLY A 250 12.35 -3.56 2.83
CA GLY A 250 13.30 -4.58 3.24
C GLY A 250 14.52 -4.66 2.35
N THR A 251 15.58 -5.26 2.90
CA THR A 251 16.73 -5.72 2.12
C THR A 251 17.33 -6.96 2.75
N GLN A 252 18.04 -7.75 1.93
CA GLN A 252 18.81 -8.89 2.39
C GLN A 252 20.19 -8.43 2.88
N LEU A 253 20.58 -8.83 4.09
CA LEU A 253 21.89 -8.54 4.67
C LEU A 253 22.89 -9.65 4.36
N GLU A 254 22.49 -10.90 4.58
CA GLU A 254 23.26 -12.12 4.35
C GLU A 254 22.31 -13.25 3.85
N GLU A 255 22.84 -14.45 3.60
CA GLU A 255 22.00 -15.63 3.34
C GLU A 255 21.01 -15.86 4.51
N ASP A 256 19.72 -16.02 4.19
CA ASP A 256 18.59 -16.14 5.13
C ASP A 256 18.43 -14.99 6.17
N GLN A 257 19.14 -13.87 6.05
CA GLN A 257 19.05 -12.72 6.98
C GLN A 257 18.58 -11.43 6.30
N PHE A 258 17.58 -10.78 6.89
CA PHE A 258 16.90 -9.62 6.31
C PHE A 258 16.77 -8.47 7.32
N ALA A 259 16.86 -7.24 6.82
CA ALA A 259 16.45 -6.03 7.53
C ALA A 259 15.08 -5.58 7.02
N LEU A 260 14.17 -5.20 7.92
CA LEU A 260 12.82 -4.70 7.61
C LEU A 260 12.52 -3.41 8.41
N THR A 261 11.89 -2.42 7.80
CA THR A 261 11.36 -1.24 8.49
C THR A 261 10.09 -0.73 7.82
N ASN A 262 9.20 -0.05 8.56
CA ASN A 262 8.00 0.56 8.01
C ASN A 262 8.18 2.07 7.86
N PHE A 263 7.73 2.65 6.74
CA PHE A 263 7.65 4.10 6.54
C PHE A 263 6.21 4.58 6.57
N LEU A 264 5.87 5.46 7.52
CA LEU A 264 4.65 6.27 7.48
C LEU A 264 4.84 7.44 6.52
N VAL A 265 4.04 7.46 5.45
CA VAL A 265 4.04 8.53 4.44
C VAL A 265 2.75 9.35 4.60
N PRO A 266 2.83 10.60 5.12
CA PRO A 266 1.67 11.45 5.32
C PRO A 266 1.20 12.12 4.02
N HIS A 267 -0.04 12.57 4.02
CA HIS A 267 -0.60 13.39 2.94
C HIS A 267 0.26 14.65 2.67
N GLY A 268 0.36 15.04 1.40
CA GLY A 268 1.29 16.07 0.93
C GLY A 268 2.72 15.57 0.68
N SER A 269 2.99 14.27 0.89
CA SER A 269 4.25 13.61 0.54
C SER A 269 4.01 12.24 -0.11
N GLY A 270 5.02 11.73 -0.80
CA GLY A 270 5.04 10.39 -1.41
C GLY A 270 6.37 9.67 -1.19
N ILE A 271 6.41 8.39 -1.51
CA ILE A 271 7.62 7.54 -1.46
C ILE A 271 7.83 6.84 -2.81
N LEU A 272 9.06 6.86 -3.31
CA LEU A 272 9.55 5.98 -4.38
C LEU A 272 10.20 4.76 -3.72
N VAL A 273 9.69 3.59 -4.07
CA VAL A 273 10.30 2.29 -3.83
C VAL A 273 10.90 1.83 -5.15
N PRO A 274 12.24 1.80 -5.30
CA PRO A 274 12.87 1.31 -6.51
C PRO A 274 12.56 -0.15 -6.81
N GLY A 275 12.71 -0.51 -8.09
CA GLY A 275 12.66 -1.89 -8.53
C GLY A 275 13.76 -2.71 -7.86
N ASN A 276 13.42 -3.94 -7.51
CA ASN A 276 14.17 -4.95 -6.74
C ASN A 276 14.28 -4.67 -5.23
N THR A 277 13.72 -3.57 -4.70
CA THR A 277 13.54 -3.38 -3.26
C THR A 277 12.45 -4.34 -2.74
N ILE A 278 12.73 -5.06 -1.65
CA ILE A 278 11.70 -5.88 -0.98
C ILE A 278 10.71 -4.94 -0.31
N HIS A 279 9.40 -5.14 -0.51
CA HIS A 279 8.40 -4.25 0.07
C HIS A 279 7.02 -4.90 0.26
N ALA A 280 6.14 -4.19 0.98
CA ALA A 280 4.70 -4.46 1.07
C ALA A 280 3.95 -3.19 1.49
N ASP A 281 2.72 -3.00 1.01
CA ASP A 281 1.84 -1.87 1.33
C ASP A 281 0.74 -2.20 2.36
N ALA A 282 0.72 -3.46 2.84
CA ALA A 282 -0.42 -4.11 3.48
C ALA A 282 -0.85 -3.56 4.86
N PHE A 283 -0.24 -2.47 5.33
CA PHE A 283 -0.62 -1.74 6.54
C PHE A 283 -1.27 -0.37 6.26
N SER A 284 -1.36 0.02 5.00
CA SER A 284 -1.98 1.27 4.56
C SER A 284 -3.50 1.28 4.80
N SER A 285 -4.08 2.48 4.90
CA SER A 285 -5.52 2.68 5.13
C SER A 285 -6.07 3.90 4.41
N GLY A 286 -7.36 3.88 4.06
CA GLY A 286 -7.99 4.94 3.27
C GLY A 286 -7.70 4.82 1.76
N SER A 287 -7.71 5.94 1.05
CA SER A 287 -7.39 6.01 -0.39
C SER A 287 -5.92 6.39 -0.59
N ILE A 288 -5.16 5.54 -1.27
CA ILE A 288 -3.77 5.83 -1.67
C ILE A 288 -3.65 5.80 -3.19
N ILE A 289 -2.79 6.65 -3.74
CA ILE A 289 -2.39 6.62 -5.14
C ILE A 289 -1.13 5.76 -5.24
N ALA A 290 -1.11 4.83 -6.19
CA ALA A 290 0.04 4.00 -6.51
C ALA A 290 0.36 4.06 -8.00
N LEU A 291 1.64 3.92 -8.35
CA LEU A 291 2.08 3.71 -9.73
C LEU A 291 2.31 2.22 -10.00
N LEU A 292 1.65 1.70 -11.04
CA LEU A 292 1.77 0.31 -11.50
C LEU A 292 2.15 0.27 -12.99
N THR A 293 2.95 -0.72 -13.39
CA THR A 293 3.08 -1.11 -14.81
C THR A 293 2.08 -2.22 -15.16
N HIS A 294 2.00 -2.62 -16.43
CA HIS A 294 1.30 -3.84 -16.83
C HIS A 294 1.91 -5.04 -16.08
N CYS A 295 1.07 -5.95 -15.56
CA CYS A 295 1.52 -7.10 -14.77
C CYS A 295 2.75 -7.78 -15.42
N THR A 296 3.86 -7.63 -14.72
CA THR A 296 5.16 -8.26 -14.99
C THR A 296 5.43 -9.24 -13.85
N GLU A 297 6.39 -10.13 -14.02
CA GLU A 297 6.68 -11.14 -12.99
C GLU A 297 7.22 -10.48 -11.73
N ALA A 298 6.69 -10.87 -10.57
CA ALA A 298 7.16 -10.48 -9.25
C ALA A 298 7.40 -11.74 -8.43
N ASP A 299 8.46 -11.73 -7.62
CA ASP A 299 8.67 -12.76 -6.61
C ASP A 299 7.95 -12.33 -5.33
N VAL A 300 6.92 -13.09 -4.97
CA VAL A 300 5.98 -12.79 -3.88
C VAL A 300 6.02 -13.96 -2.90
N VAL A 301 6.28 -13.69 -1.64
CA VAL A 301 6.33 -14.73 -0.60
C VAL A 301 5.39 -14.42 0.56
N LEU A 302 4.64 -15.42 1.03
CA LEU A 302 3.87 -15.30 2.27
C LEU A 302 4.78 -15.52 3.47
N MET A 303 4.68 -14.69 4.49
CA MET A 303 5.42 -14.86 5.74
C MET A 303 4.65 -15.79 6.68
N HIS A 304 5.07 -17.05 6.82
CA HIS A 304 4.46 -18.02 7.72
C HIS A 304 5.42 -18.48 8.82
N GLN A 305 4.83 -18.94 9.92
CA GLN A 305 5.49 -19.71 10.99
C GLN A 305 5.81 -21.15 10.53
N PRO A 306 6.62 -21.91 11.28
CA PRO A 306 6.97 -23.29 10.94
C PRO A 306 5.79 -24.29 10.92
N ASP A 307 4.62 -23.89 11.44
CA ASP A 307 3.38 -24.67 11.41
C ASP A 307 2.45 -24.31 10.23
N ASP A 308 2.96 -23.55 9.26
CA ASP A 308 2.25 -23.03 8.07
C ASP A 308 1.11 -22.03 8.39
N SER A 309 1.06 -21.50 9.61
CA SER A 309 0.15 -20.40 9.95
C SER A 309 0.76 -19.03 9.61
N PRO A 310 -0.06 -18.04 9.19
CA PRO A 310 0.41 -16.67 8.95
C PRO A 310 1.20 -16.07 10.11
N LEU A 311 2.38 -15.52 9.82
CA LEU A 311 3.25 -14.89 10.81
C LEU A 311 2.62 -13.58 11.31
N PRO A 312 2.38 -13.41 12.61
CA PRO A 312 1.87 -12.17 13.16
C PRO A 312 2.88 -11.03 13.02
N ILE A 313 2.60 -10.08 12.14
CA ILE A 313 3.40 -8.86 11.96
C ILE A 313 2.74 -7.71 12.74
N LYS A 314 3.53 -7.02 13.55
CA LYS A 314 3.13 -5.82 14.30
C LYS A 314 3.99 -4.65 13.84
N ILE A 315 3.40 -3.46 13.92
CA ILE A 315 4.12 -2.19 13.73
C ILE A 315 4.58 -1.74 15.12
N ASP A 316 5.90 -1.71 15.35
CA ASP A 316 6.41 -1.09 16.57
C ASP A 316 6.36 0.44 16.43
N THR A 317 5.72 1.08 17.41
CA THR A 317 5.55 2.53 17.49
C THR A 317 6.27 3.11 18.70
N SER A 318 7.20 2.36 19.31
CA SER A 318 7.97 2.74 20.50
C SER A 318 8.66 4.10 20.39
N GLU A 319 9.10 4.54 19.21
CA GLU A 319 9.60 5.91 18.96
C GLU A 319 8.61 7.01 19.40
N ARG A 320 7.28 6.78 19.27
CA ARG A 320 6.26 7.74 19.73
C ARG A 320 6.25 7.91 21.26
N LEU A 321 6.71 6.91 22.01
CA LEU A 321 6.74 6.97 23.48
C LEU A 321 7.92 7.81 23.98
N GLY A 322 9.04 7.87 23.25
CA GLY A 322 10.20 8.69 23.58
C GLY A 322 9.97 10.21 23.49
N LEU A 323 8.95 10.65 22.74
CA LEU A 323 8.59 12.06 22.59
C LEU A 323 7.44 12.51 23.51
N ALA A 324 6.80 11.59 24.24
CA ALA A 324 5.65 11.89 25.10
C ALA A 324 6.03 12.30 26.53
N GLU A 325 7.29 12.12 26.96
CA GLU A 325 7.73 12.46 28.33
C GLU A 325 8.13 13.92 28.56
N TRP A 326 8.07 14.77 27.52
CA TRP A 326 8.33 16.22 27.65
C TRP A 326 7.10 17.05 27.31
N HIS A 327 6.14 17.10 28.24
CA HIS A 327 5.41 18.31 28.67
C HIS A 327 4.39 17.98 29.78
N VAL A 328 4.76 18.28 31.03
CA VAL A 328 3.87 18.48 32.19
C VAL A 328 4.12 19.88 32.74
#